data_AF-A0A6L7IH19-F1
#
_entry.id   AF-A0A6L7IH19-F1
#
_cell.length_a   1.000
_cell.length_b   1.000
_cell.length_c   1.000
_cell.angle_alpha   90.00
_cell.angle_beta   90.00
_cell.angle_gamma   90.00
#
_symmetry.space_group_name_H-M   'P 1'
#
loop_
_entity.id
_entity.type
_entity.pdbx_description
1 polymer ?
#
loop_
_entity_poly.entity_id
_entity_poly.type
_entity_poly.pdbx_seq_one_letter_code
_entity_poly.pdbx_strand_id
1 'polypeptide(L)'
;MINEKIFNNKISELGNNSGNNILKVIALIKDKYNLNNSYYFILDSFITKLGLGFSNMSVLNKNDKVIGYSPRLIFYSDNIFGLKAETKILSLEIMDSKSSSALLAKELIYQIMRFDEIENFIKNKI
;
A
#
# COMPACT_ATOMS: atom_id res chain seq x y z
N MET A 1 9.45 -6.97 -7.48
CA MET A 1 10.10 -5.85 -6.77
C MET A 1 9.27 -4.59 -6.97
N ILE A 2 9.07 -3.80 -5.92
CA ILE A 2 8.32 -2.54 -5.99
C ILE A 2 9.22 -1.45 -6.53
N ASN A 3 8.72 -0.70 -7.50
CA ASN A 3 9.38 0.50 -8.01
C ASN A 3 9.01 1.67 -7.10
N GLU A 4 9.84 1.92 -6.09
CA GLU A 4 9.62 2.93 -5.06
C GLU A 4 9.36 4.33 -5.65
N LYS A 5 10.12 4.75 -6.67
CA LYS A 5 9.93 6.07 -7.31
C LYS A 5 8.52 6.20 -7.89
N ILE A 6 8.06 5.20 -8.64
CA ILE A 6 6.71 5.21 -9.22
C ILE A 6 5.64 5.14 -8.13
N PHE A 7 5.86 4.32 -7.11
CA PHE A 7 4.96 4.22 -5.97
C PHE A 7 4.79 5.58 -5.29
N ASN A 8 5.89 6.23 -4.90
CA ASN A 8 5.89 7.53 -4.23
C ASN A 8 5.27 8.63 -5.10
N ASN A 9 5.62 8.67 -6.40
CA ASN A 9 5.03 9.61 -7.33
C ASN A 9 3.51 9.42 -7.39
N LYS A 10 3.04 8.17 -7.39
CA LYS A 10 1.61 7.90 -7.45
C LYS A 10 0.87 8.40 -6.22
N ILE A 11 1.45 8.24 -5.03
CA ILE A 11 0.89 8.78 -3.78
C ILE A 11 0.82 10.32 -3.83
N SER A 12 1.89 10.98 -4.29
CA SER A 12 1.94 12.43 -4.44
C SER A 12 0.86 12.94 -5.41
N GLU A 13 0.71 12.31 -6.58
CA GLU A 13 -0.35 12.61 -7.54
C GLU A 13 -1.75 12.47 -6.93
N LEU A 14 -2.01 11.38 -6.20
CA LEU A 14 -3.31 11.15 -5.56
C LEU A 14 -3.60 12.22 -4.50
N GLY A 15 -2.58 12.63 -3.75
CA GLY A 15 -2.66 13.69 -2.76
C GLY A 15 -2.96 15.07 -3.34
N ASN A 16 -2.42 15.39 -4.51
CA ASN A 16 -2.59 16.68 -5.16
C ASN A 16 -3.91 16.81 -5.94
N ASN A 17 -4.44 15.70 -6.46
CA ASN A 17 -5.62 15.69 -7.34
C ASN A 17 -6.96 15.51 -6.60
N SER A 18 -6.97 15.32 -5.28
CA SER A 18 -8.20 15.00 -4.54
C SER A 18 -8.39 15.88 -3.31
N GLY A 19 -9.64 16.28 -3.05
CA GLY A 19 -10.04 16.89 -1.76
C GLY A 19 -10.02 15.90 -0.58
N ASN A 20 -9.24 14.83 -0.68
CA ASN A 20 -9.13 13.77 0.31
C ASN A 20 -7.96 14.01 1.24
N ASN A 21 -8.11 13.65 2.51
CA ASN A 21 -7.13 13.82 3.57
C ASN A 21 -5.90 12.88 3.47
N ILE A 22 -5.57 12.35 2.29
CA ILE A 22 -4.50 11.34 2.11
C ILE A 22 -3.15 11.86 2.62
N LEU A 23 -2.70 13.03 2.15
CA LEU A 23 -1.42 13.60 2.58
C LEU A 23 -1.43 13.97 4.06
N LYS A 24 -2.60 14.36 4.61
CA LYS A 24 -2.78 14.60 6.04
C LYS A 24 -2.63 13.32 6.85
N VAL A 25 -3.27 12.21 6.45
CA VAL A 25 -3.14 10.90 7.10
C VAL A 25 -1.69 10.43 7.05
N ILE A 26 -1.03 10.57 5.90
CA ILE A 26 0.40 10.22 5.77
C ILE A 26 1.27 11.08 6.69
N ALA A 27 1.00 12.39 6.80
CA ALA A 27 1.72 13.25 7.73
C ALA A 27 1.50 12.81 9.20
N LEU A 28 0.28 12.47 9.59
CA LEU A 28 -0.02 11.93 10.92
C LEU A 28 0.77 10.65 11.21
N ILE A 29 0.84 9.73 10.24
CA ILE A 29 1.66 8.51 10.36
C ILE A 29 3.13 8.90 10.53
N LYS A 30 3.64 9.76 9.64
CA LYS A 30 5.03 10.23 9.64
C LYS A 30 5.43 10.76 11.02
N ASP A 31 4.62 11.66 11.58
CA ASP A 31 4.87 12.30 12.86
C ASP A 31 4.80 11.28 14.01
N LYS A 32 3.80 10.39 14.00
CA LYS A 32 3.60 9.37 15.04
C LYS A 32 4.79 8.41 15.17
N TYR A 33 5.40 8.04 14.05
CA TYR A 33 6.52 7.09 14.01
C TYR A 33 7.89 7.75 13.86
N ASN A 34 7.97 9.09 13.88
CA ASN A 34 9.18 9.87 13.64
C ASN A 34 9.95 9.41 12.39
N LEU A 35 9.23 9.16 11.30
CA LEU A 35 9.81 8.67 10.05
C LEU A 35 10.21 9.84 9.17
N ASN A 36 11.41 9.82 8.60
CA ASN A 36 11.83 10.77 7.56
C ASN A 36 12.06 10.10 6.20
N ASN A 37 11.35 8.99 5.97
CA ASN A 37 11.51 8.15 4.82
C ASN A 37 10.49 8.49 3.72
N SER A 38 10.62 7.85 2.57
CA SER A 38 9.67 7.98 1.46
C SER A 38 8.28 7.44 1.80
N TYR A 39 7.26 7.78 1.00
CA TYR A 39 5.89 7.29 1.22
C TYR A 39 5.80 5.77 1.26
N TYR A 40 6.59 5.08 0.43
CA TYR A 40 6.69 3.63 0.44
C TYR A 40 7.04 3.10 1.84
N PHE A 41 8.12 3.57 2.45
CA PHE A 41 8.55 3.10 3.77
C PHE A 41 7.60 3.52 4.89
N ILE A 42 7.04 4.74 4.81
CA ILE A 42 6.05 5.21 5.78
C ILE A 42 4.83 4.28 5.78
N LEU A 43 4.31 3.97 4.60
CA LEU A 43 3.11 3.15 4.45
C LEU A 43 3.39 1.67 4.73
N ASP A 44 4.52 1.12 4.28
CA ASP A 44 4.94 -0.26 4.57
C ASP A 44 5.04 -0.53 6.07
N SER A 45 5.66 0.41 6.81
CA SER A 45 5.72 0.33 8.28
C SER A 45 4.33 0.37 8.91
N PHE A 46 3.48 1.30 8.45
CA PHE A 46 2.16 1.52 9.03
C PHE A 46 1.19 0.37 8.79
N ILE A 47 1.16 -0.20 7.58
CA ILE A 47 0.10 -1.14 7.16
C ILE A 47 0.13 -2.45 7.95
N THR A 48 1.30 -2.83 8.47
CA THR A 48 1.43 -4.00 9.34
C THR A 48 0.61 -3.83 10.62
N LYS A 49 0.44 -2.59 11.12
CA LYS A 49 -0.43 -2.28 12.28
C LYS A 49 -1.91 -2.36 11.96
N LEU A 50 -2.26 -2.28 10.68
CA LEU A 50 -3.63 -2.52 10.21
C LEU A 50 -3.88 -4.02 9.97
N GLY A 51 -2.89 -4.89 10.22
CA GLY A 51 -2.90 -6.29 9.83
C GLY A 51 -2.97 -6.46 8.32
N LEU A 52 -2.33 -5.55 7.57
CA LEU A 52 -2.21 -5.63 6.12
C LEU A 52 -0.75 -5.82 5.70
N GLY A 53 -0.57 -6.39 4.52
CA GLY A 53 0.69 -6.39 3.78
C GLY A 53 0.42 -6.20 2.30
N PHE A 54 1.45 -5.86 1.52
CA PHE A 54 1.35 -5.91 0.07
C PHE A 54 2.57 -6.61 -0.52
N SER A 55 2.42 -7.12 -1.73
CA SER A 55 3.52 -7.73 -2.46
C SER A 55 3.38 -7.48 -3.95
N ASN A 56 4.53 -7.31 -4.61
CA ASN A 56 4.61 -7.26 -6.05
C ASN A 56 5.32 -8.52 -6.57
N MET A 57 4.54 -9.60 -6.72
CA MET A 57 5.07 -10.93 -6.99
C MET A 57 5.55 -11.02 -8.44
N SER A 58 6.81 -11.42 -8.62
CA SER A 58 7.38 -11.66 -9.95
C SER A 58 6.70 -12.87 -10.59
N VAL A 59 6.28 -12.74 -11.84
CA VAL A 59 5.77 -13.84 -12.66
C VAL A 59 6.89 -14.28 -13.59
N LEU A 60 7.24 -15.57 -13.55
CA LEU A 60 8.32 -16.15 -14.34
C LEU A 60 7.75 -16.91 -15.54
N ASN A 61 8.49 -16.92 -16.65
CA ASN A 61 8.24 -17.87 -17.73
C ASN A 61 8.92 -19.22 -17.42
N LYS A 62 8.79 -20.16 -18.36
CA LYS A 62 9.40 -21.51 -18.28
C LYS A 62 10.94 -21.54 -18.15
N ASN A 63 11.61 -20.41 -18.35
CA ASN A 63 13.07 -20.29 -18.27
C ASN A 63 13.48 -19.41 -17.06
N ASP A 64 12.62 -19.28 -16.05
CA ASP A 64 12.83 -18.46 -14.85
C ASP A 64 13.08 -16.96 -15.12
N LYS A 65 12.74 -16.48 -16.31
CA LYS A 65 12.83 -15.06 -16.64
C LYS A 65 11.54 -14.36 -16.20
N VAL A 66 11.70 -13.25 -15.48
CA VAL A 66 10.58 -12.38 -15.10
C VAL A 66 9.92 -11.82 -16.36
N ILE A 67 8.64 -12.12 -16.55
CA ILE A 67 7.81 -11.60 -17.65
C ILE A 67 6.87 -10.47 -17.21
N GLY A 68 6.77 -10.26 -15.90
CA GLY A 68 6.03 -9.14 -15.31
C GLY A 68 5.72 -9.42 -13.85
N TYR A 69 4.71 -8.76 -13.33
CA TYR A 69 4.37 -8.79 -11.92
C TYR A 69 2.86 -8.87 -11.68
N SER A 70 2.51 -9.52 -10.58
CA SER A 70 1.15 -9.64 -10.06
C SER A 70 1.08 -8.89 -8.71
N PRO A 71 0.41 -7.71 -8.66
CA PRO A 71 0.25 -6.96 -7.43
C PRO A 71 -0.77 -7.64 -6.51
N ARG A 72 -0.42 -7.75 -5.24
CA ARG A 72 -1.21 -8.45 -4.22
C ARG A 72 -1.34 -7.62 -2.96
N LEU A 73 -2.52 -7.69 -2.36
CA LEU A 73 -2.81 -7.21 -1.02
C LEU A 73 -3.02 -8.42 -0.11
N ILE A 74 -2.45 -8.38 1.09
CA ILE A 74 -2.48 -9.47 2.06
C ILE A 74 -3.26 -8.96 3.27
N PHE A 75 -4.28 -9.70 3.67
CA PHE A 75 -5.00 -9.49 4.92
C PHE A 75 -4.54 -10.56 5.91
N TYR A 76 -4.01 -10.14 7.05
CA TYR A 76 -3.68 -11.03 8.16
C TYR A 76 -4.93 -11.32 9.01
N SER A 77 -4.90 -12.36 9.82
CA SER A 77 -6.06 -12.81 10.60
C SER A 77 -6.56 -11.79 11.62
N ASP A 78 -5.68 -10.91 12.07
CA ASP A 78 -5.91 -9.86 13.06
C ASP A 78 -6.07 -8.47 12.43
N ASN A 79 -6.36 -8.40 11.11
CA ASN A 79 -6.55 -7.12 10.44
C ASN A 79 -7.72 -6.31 11.04
N ILE A 80 -7.52 -5.00 11.10
CA ILE A 80 -8.47 -4.08 11.74
C ILE A 80 -9.82 -3.99 11.01
N PHE A 81 -9.90 -4.49 9.78
CA PHE A 81 -11.11 -4.49 8.97
C PHE A 81 -12.01 -5.70 9.28
N GLY A 82 -11.56 -6.62 10.14
CA GLY A 82 -12.31 -7.84 10.49
C GLY A 82 -12.48 -8.80 9.31
N LEU A 83 -11.67 -8.66 8.27
CA LEU A 83 -11.74 -9.50 7.07
C LEU A 83 -11.05 -10.84 7.31
N LYS A 84 -11.43 -11.86 6.54
CA LYS A 84 -10.75 -13.15 6.57
C LYS A 84 -9.30 -13.00 6.10
N ALA A 85 -8.38 -13.74 6.72
CA ALA A 85 -7.02 -13.83 6.24
C ALA A 85 -6.96 -14.37 4.81
N GLU A 86 -6.43 -13.58 3.88
CA GLU A 86 -6.30 -13.95 2.47
C GLU A 86 -5.23 -13.14 1.76
N THR A 87 -4.77 -13.65 0.61
CA THR A 87 -3.97 -12.88 -0.34
C THR A 87 -4.83 -12.57 -1.55
N LYS A 88 -5.23 -11.31 -1.69
CA LYS A 88 -6.03 -10.81 -2.78
C LYS A 88 -5.15 -10.39 -3.95
N ILE A 89 -5.38 -10.98 -5.11
CA ILE A 89 -4.77 -10.55 -6.38
C ILE A 89 -5.52 -9.29 -6.84
N LEU A 90 -4.79 -8.20 -7.10
CA LEU A 90 -5.40 -6.92 -7.46
C LEU A 90 -5.69 -6.77 -8.96
N SER A 91 -5.00 -7.55 -9.79
CA SER A 91 -5.25 -7.63 -11.23
C SER A 91 -4.95 -9.04 -11.74
N LEU A 92 -5.80 -9.56 -12.62
CA LEU A 92 -5.56 -10.81 -13.34
C LEU A 92 -4.54 -10.64 -14.47
N GLU A 93 -4.28 -9.40 -14.89
CA GLU A 93 -3.28 -9.09 -15.91
C GLU A 93 -1.87 -9.10 -15.32
N ILE A 94 -0.92 -9.67 -16.07
CA ILE A 94 0.51 -9.56 -15.74
C ILE A 94 0.98 -8.17 -16.16
N MET A 95 1.44 -7.37 -15.21
CA MET A 95 1.80 -5.98 -15.42
C MET A 95 3.32 -5.78 -15.45
N ASP A 96 3.78 -4.69 -16.08
CA ASP A 96 5.15 -4.24 -15.86
C ASP A 96 5.36 -3.72 -14.42
N SER A 97 6.62 -3.56 -14.02
CA SER A 97 6.97 -3.14 -12.64
C SER A 97 6.39 -1.78 -12.25
N LYS A 98 6.34 -0.82 -13.18
CA LYS A 98 5.86 0.54 -12.92
C LYS A 98 4.35 0.51 -12.71
N SER A 99 3.63 -0.08 -13.65
CA SER A 99 2.17 -0.18 -13.60
C SER A 99 1.69 -0.94 -12.36
N SER A 100 2.35 -2.05 -12.03
CA SER A 100 2.05 -2.82 -10.82
C SER A 100 2.29 -2.02 -9.53
N SER A 101 3.40 -1.27 -9.46
CA SER A 101 3.71 -0.46 -8.27
C SER A 101 2.75 0.72 -8.10
N ALA A 102 2.31 1.33 -9.21
CA ALA A 102 1.30 2.38 -9.18
C ALA A 102 -0.08 1.85 -8.72
N LEU A 103 -0.46 0.63 -9.15
CA LEU A 103 -1.70 0.00 -8.70
C LEU A 103 -1.66 -0.32 -7.20
N LEU A 104 -0.53 -0.84 -6.70
CA LEU A 104 -0.33 -1.08 -5.27
C LEU A 104 -0.46 0.20 -4.44
N ALA A 105 0.18 1.29 -4.87
CA ALA A 105 0.07 2.58 -4.21
C ALA A 105 -1.39 3.04 -4.10
N LYS A 106 -2.15 2.92 -5.20
CA LYS A 106 -3.57 3.30 -5.25
C LYS A 106 -4.42 2.44 -4.30
N GLU A 107 -4.28 1.11 -4.38
CA GLU A 107 -5.09 0.20 -3.57
C GLU A 107 -4.78 0.35 -2.08
N LEU A 108 -3.50 0.52 -1.73
CA LEU A 108 -3.11 0.69 -0.33
C LEU A 108 -3.74 1.94 0.30
N ILE A 109 -3.67 3.07 -0.41
CA ILE A 109 -4.33 4.29 0.03
C ILE A 109 -5.83 4.11 0.11
N TYR A 110 -6.44 3.44 -0.87
CA TYR A 110 -7.86 3.14 -0.83
C TYR A 110 -8.25 2.36 0.44
N GLN A 111 -7.50 1.33 0.82
CA GLN A 111 -7.77 0.55 2.03
C GLN A 111 -7.59 1.38 3.31
N ILE A 112 -6.52 2.18 3.40
CA ILE A 112 -6.27 3.06 4.55
C ILE A 112 -7.39 4.09 4.70
N MET A 113 -7.79 4.72 3.60
CA MET A 113 -8.80 5.79 3.61
C MET A 113 -10.22 5.28 3.82
N ARG A 114 -10.48 3.98 3.60
CA ARG A 114 -11.76 3.35 3.93
C ARG A 114 -11.97 3.08 5.41
N PHE A 115 -10.91 3.20 6.20
CA PHE A 115 -11.05 3.09 7.64
C PHE A 115 -11.46 4.44 8.20
N ASP A 116 -12.76 4.63 8.46
CA ASP A 116 -13.33 5.91 8.86
C ASP A 116 -12.66 6.51 10.13
N GLU A 117 -12.15 5.67 11.02
CA GLU A 117 -11.48 6.09 12.26
C GLU A 117 -9.96 6.21 12.14
N ILE A 118 -9.39 6.20 10.94
CA ILE A 118 -7.93 6.14 10.70
C ILE A 118 -7.14 7.20 11.49
N GLU A 119 -7.60 8.45 11.53
CA GLU A 119 -6.91 9.52 12.26
C GLU A 119 -6.92 9.27 13.78
N ASN A 120 -8.04 8.80 14.33
CA ASN A 120 -8.16 8.48 15.75
C ASN A 120 -7.33 7.26 16.11
N PHE A 121 -7.28 6.26 15.22
CA PHE A 121 -6.45 5.07 15.39
C PHE A 121 -4.97 5.43 15.44
N ILE A 122 -4.47 6.25 14.51
CA ILE A 122 -3.07 6.70 14.49
C ILE A 122 -2.71 7.47 15.76
N LYS A 123 -3.61 8.34 16.24
CA LYS A 123 -3.33 9.16 17.42
C LYS A 123 -3.32 8.34 18.72
N ASN A 124 -4.28 7.41 18.88
CA ASN A 124 -4.63 6.84 20.18
C ASN A 124 -4.40 5.33 20.34
N LYS A 125 -4.34 4.56 19.25
CA LYS A 125 -4.31 3.08 19.29
C LYS A 125 -2.99 2.47 18.83
N ILE A 126 -2.08 3.34 18.38
CA ILE A 126 -0.67 3.07 18.10
C ILE A 126 0.13 3.98 19.01
#